data_AF-A0A699YT56-F1
#
_entry.id   AF-A0A699YT56-F1
#
_cell.length_a   1.000
_cell.length_b   1.000
_cell.length_c   1.000
_cell.angle_alpha   90.00
_cell.angle_beta   90.00
_cell.angle_gamma   90.00
#
_symmetry.space_group_name_H-M   'P 1'
#
loop_
_entity.id
_entity.type
_entity.pdbx_description
1 polymer ?
#
loop_
_entity_poly.entity_id
_entity_poly.type
_entity_poly.pdbx_seq_one_letter_code
_entity_poly.pdbx_strand_id
1 'polypeptide(L)'
;MKKLRADKGAIKFVLSGANIMCPGLTSPGATLHDEVPAETPVAIYAEGKEHAMAIGYTKMSTADMKTINKGIAVDNLHYLNDGLWKQETLE
;
A
#
# COMPACT_ATOMS: atom_id res chain seq x y z
N MET A 1 7.27 -8.66 7.08
CA MET A 1 6.69 -7.30 7.03
C MET A 1 5.17 -7.43 6.98
N LYS A 2 4.44 -6.47 7.55
CA LYS A 2 2.97 -6.49 7.60
C LYS A 2 2.38 -6.28 6.22
N LYS A 3 1.31 -7.03 5.88
CA LYS A 3 0.82 -7.17 4.51
C LYS A 3 -0.56 -6.54 4.34
N LEU A 4 -0.67 -5.60 3.39
CA LEU A 4 -1.94 -5.07 2.92
C LEU A 4 -2.08 -5.34 1.42
N ARG A 5 -3.30 -5.62 0.95
CA ARG A 5 -3.60 -5.81 -0.46
C ARG A 5 -4.56 -4.73 -0.94
N ALA A 6 -4.14 -4.00 -1.97
CA ALA A 6 -4.96 -3.03 -2.65
C ALA A 6 -5.67 -3.66 -3.86
N ASP A 7 -6.80 -3.08 -4.24
CA ASP A 7 -7.55 -3.52 -5.41
C ASP A 7 -6.85 -3.24 -6.75
N LYS A 8 -7.42 -3.82 -7.82
CA LYS A 8 -6.96 -3.60 -9.20
C LYS A 8 -6.93 -2.14 -9.63
N GLY A 9 -7.86 -1.31 -9.15
CA GLY A 9 -7.97 0.10 -9.54
C GLY A 9 -6.81 0.93 -9.01
N ALA A 10 -6.30 0.60 -7.82
CA ALA A 10 -5.18 1.29 -7.20
C ALA A 10 -3.82 1.02 -7.88
N ILE A 11 -3.64 -0.13 -8.54
CA ILE A 11 -2.34 -0.61 -9.05
C ILE A 11 -1.62 0.45 -9.88
N LYS A 12 -2.31 1.02 -10.90
CA LYS A 12 -1.71 2.00 -11.82
C LYS A 12 -1.18 3.24 -11.07
N PHE A 13 -1.92 3.70 -10.07
CA PHE A 13 -1.59 4.90 -9.32
C PHE A 13 -0.45 4.67 -8.34
N VAL A 14 -0.46 3.54 -7.63
CA VAL A 14 0.61 3.15 -6.70
C VAL A 14 1.94 2.99 -7.44
N LEU A 15 1.94 2.36 -8.62
CA LEU A 15 3.10 2.24 -9.49
C LEU A 15 3.53 3.56 -10.16
N SER A 16 2.76 4.63 -9.96
CA SER A 16 3.11 6.00 -10.37
C SER A 16 3.53 6.86 -9.17
N GLY A 17 3.74 6.27 -7.99
CA GLY A 17 4.15 6.97 -6.77
C GLY A 17 3.01 7.61 -5.97
N ALA A 18 1.75 7.34 -6.31
CA ALA A 18 0.62 7.86 -5.53
C ALA A 18 0.51 7.16 -4.17
N ASN A 19 0.00 7.89 -3.17
CA ASN A 19 -0.38 7.34 -1.88
C ASN A 19 -1.56 6.37 -2.00
N ILE A 20 -1.65 5.44 -1.05
CA ILE A 20 -2.73 4.46 -1.02
C ILE A 20 -3.88 5.06 -0.21
N MET A 21 -5.05 5.17 -0.84
CA MET A 21 -6.26 5.73 -0.22
C MET A 21 -7.06 4.63 0.49
N CYS A 22 -7.80 4.96 1.55
CA CYS A 22 -8.62 4.00 2.29
C CYS A 22 -9.58 3.17 1.40
N PRO A 23 -10.32 3.78 0.43
CA PRO A 23 -11.21 3.01 -0.44
C PRO A 23 -10.50 1.92 -1.26
N GLY A 24 -9.23 2.12 -1.59
CA GLY A 24 -8.42 1.13 -2.33
C GLY A 24 -8.00 -0.07 -1.48
N LEU A 25 -8.16 0.00 -0.15
CA LEU A 25 -7.82 -1.05 0.81
C LEU A 25 -9.06 -1.70 1.46
N THR A 26 -10.25 -1.14 1.25
CA THR A 26 -11.52 -1.60 1.83
C THR A 26 -12.51 -2.10 0.79
N SER A 27 -12.17 -2.01 -0.50
CA SER A 27 -13.00 -2.52 -1.59
C SER A 27 -13.01 -4.06 -1.62
N PRO A 28 -13.96 -4.69 -2.34
CA PRO A 28 -14.08 -6.16 -2.37
C PRO A 28 -12.84 -6.91 -2.88
N GLY A 29 -12.00 -6.25 -3.71
CA GLY A 29 -10.75 -6.81 -4.21
C GLY A 29 -9.53 -6.59 -3.29
N ALA A 30 -9.71 -5.79 -2.24
CA ALA A 30 -8.68 -5.47 -1.27
C ALA A 30 -8.71 -6.43 -0.07
N THR A 31 -7.59 -6.52 0.65
CA THR A 31 -7.51 -7.36 1.86
C THR A 31 -6.53 -6.74 2.86
N LEU A 32 -7.05 -6.40 4.04
CA LEU A 32 -6.22 -6.01 5.18
C LEU A 32 -5.87 -7.29 5.97
N HIS A 33 -4.73 -7.91 5.66
CA HIS A 33 -4.35 -9.21 6.23
C HIS A 33 -3.91 -9.11 7.69
N ASP A 34 -3.17 -8.05 8.01
CA ASP A 34 -2.70 -7.76 9.35
C ASP A 34 -3.48 -6.59 9.93
N GLU A 35 -3.75 -6.64 11.24
CA GLU A 35 -4.12 -5.45 11.99
C GLU A 35 -2.86 -4.69 12.39
N VAL A 36 -2.77 -3.43 11.98
CA VAL A 36 -1.62 -2.56 12.30
C VAL A 36 -2.07 -1.19 12.78
N PRO A 37 -1.34 -0.59 13.75
CA PRO A 37 -1.56 0.80 14.14
C PRO A 37 -1.08 1.77 13.05
N ALA A 38 -1.31 3.06 13.27
CA ALA A 38 -0.69 4.11 12.48
C ALA A 38 0.86 4.07 12.61
N GLU A 39 1.56 4.72 11.68
CA GLU A 39 3.02 4.85 11.64
C GLU A 39 3.75 3.48 11.63
N THR A 40 3.13 2.47 11.01
CA THR A 40 3.71 1.12 10.89
C THR A 40 4.15 0.84 9.45
N PRO A 41 5.36 0.28 9.23
CA PRO A 41 5.81 -0.10 7.89
C PRO A 41 5.03 -1.30 7.35
N VAL A 42 4.51 -1.16 6.13
CA VAL A 42 3.68 -2.17 5.47
C VAL A 42 4.14 -2.41 4.03
N ALA A 43 4.00 -3.65 3.59
CA ALA A 43 4.14 -4.04 2.19
C ALA A 43 2.76 -4.07 1.51
N ILE A 44 2.67 -3.41 0.36
CA ILE A 44 1.44 -3.27 -0.42
C ILE A 44 1.47 -4.24 -1.60
N TYR A 45 0.49 -5.13 -1.63
CA TYR A 45 0.31 -6.14 -2.69
C TYR A 45 -0.86 -5.76 -3.59
N ALA A 46 -0.78 -6.17 -4.84
CA ALA A 46 -1.90 -6.05 -5.78
C ALA A 46 -2.81 -7.28 -5.70
N GLU A 47 -4.10 -7.08 -5.97
CA GLU A 47 -5.06 -8.17 -6.17
C GLU A 47 -4.54 -9.14 -7.25
N GLY A 48 -4.47 -10.43 -6.90
CA GLY A 48 -3.99 -11.48 -7.79
C GLY A 48 -2.48 -11.47 -8.07
N LYS A 49 -1.68 -10.69 -7.33
CA LYS A 49 -0.21 -10.70 -7.43
C LYS A 49 0.43 -11.29 -6.18
N GLU A 50 1.54 -11.99 -6.41
CA GLU A 50 2.34 -12.63 -5.37
C GLU A 50 3.34 -11.68 -4.73
N HIS A 51 3.98 -10.81 -5.52
CA HIS A 51 5.00 -9.87 -5.06
C HIS A 51 4.39 -8.54 -4.62
N ALA A 52 5.04 -7.88 -3.67
CA ALA A 52 4.67 -6.51 -3.27
C ALA A 52 4.97 -5.55 -4.43
N MET A 53 4.09 -4.57 -4.62
CA MET A 53 4.27 -3.51 -5.61
C MET A 53 4.77 -2.19 -5.00
N ALA A 54 4.61 -2.03 -3.69
CA ALA A 54 5.09 -0.87 -2.95
C ALA A 54 5.33 -1.17 -1.46
N ILE A 55 6.07 -0.29 -0.82
CA ILE A 55 6.34 -0.25 0.63
C ILE A 55 6.00 1.16 1.12
N GLY A 56 5.38 1.25 2.29
CA GLY A 56 4.95 2.51 2.86
C GLY A 56 4.71 2.46 4.36
N TYR A 57 4.33 3.60 4.93
CA TYR A 57 3.88 3.69 6.33
C TYR A 57 2.39 3.97 6.41
N THR A 58 1.71 3.29 7.32
CA THR A 58 0.30 3.56 7.60
C THR A 58 0.13 4.96 8.19
N LYS A 59 -0.84 5.72 7.69
CA LYS A 59 -1.24 7.03 8.24
C LYS A 59 -2.33 6.93 9.30
N MET A 60 -3.03 5.81 9.36
CA MET A 60 -4.05 5.50 10.35
C MET A 60 -4.06 3.99 10.62
N SER A 61 -4.76 3.54 11.66
CA SER A 61 -4.85 2.11 11.95
C SER A 61 -5.70 1.39 10.90
N THR A 62 -5.49 0.08 10.69
CA THR A 62 -6.33 -0.72 9.78
C THR A 62 -7.80 -0.79 10.22
N ALA A 63 -8.06 -0.63 11.53
CA ALA A 63 -9.42 -0.50 12.04
C ALA A 63 -10.06 0.82 11.58
N ASP A 64 -9.33 1.93 11.67
CA ASP A 64 -9.79 3.23 11.21
C ASP A 64 -9.96 3.27 9.69
N MET A 65 -9.07 2.62 8.93
CA MET A 65 -9.20 2.50 7.47
C MET A 65 -10.54 1.90 7.07
N LYS A 66 -10.97 0.82 7.76
CA LYS A 66 -12.26 0.15 7.52
C LYS A 66 -13.44 1.03 7.93
N THR A 67 -13.34 1.70 9.08
CA THR A 67 -14.45 2.45 9.68
C THR A 67 -14.68 3.81 9.00
N ILE A 68 -13.61 4.56 8.76
CA ILE A 68 -13.66 5.92 8.18
C ILE A 68 -13.80 5.84 6.66
N ASN A 69 -13.10 4.88 6.03
CA ASN A 69 -13.10 4.65 4.59
C ASN A 69 -12.86 5.91 3.72
N LYS A 70 -12.06 6.86 4.22
CA LYS A 70 -11.75 8.13 3.55
C LYS A 70 -10.35 8.61 3.94
N GLY A 71 -9.68 9.27 3.00
CA GLY A 71 -8.35 9.84 3.21
C GLY A 71 -7.21 8.90 2.81
N ILE A 72 -5.99 9.31 3.15
CA ILE A 72 -4.76 8.55 2.88
C ILE A 72 -4.61 7.48 3.95
N ALA A 73 -4.57 6.21 3.54
CA ALA A 73 -4.35 5.09 4.42
C ALA A 73 -2.87 4.79 4.63
N VAL A 74 -2.07 4.86 3.54
CA VAL A 74 -0.64 4.57 3.54
C VAL A 74 0.08 5.59 2.67
N ASP A 75 1.13 6.18 3.23
CA ASP A 75 2.08 6.97 2.45
C ASP A 75 2.99 6.04 1.67
N ASN A 76 3.05 6.24 0.36
CA ASN A 76 3.89 5.44 -0.53
C ASN A 76 5.34 5.96 -0.45
N LEU A 77 6.27 5.12 0.01
CA LEU A 77 7.68 5.49 0.11
C LEU A 77 8.51 4.95 -1.05
N HIS A 78 8.24 3.71 -1.44
CA HIS A 78 9.00 3.02 -2.48
C HIS A 78 8.06 2.12 -3.27
N TYR A 79 8.19 2.11 -4.59
CA TYR A 79 7.36 1.29 -5.45
C TYR A 79 8.14 0.69 -6.62
N LEU A 80 7.58 -0.36 -7.20
CA LEU A 80 8.18 -1.08 -8.32
C LEU A 80 8.43 -0.13 -9.51
N ASN A 81 9.63 -0.18 -10.09
CA ASN A 81 10.09 0.67 -11.19
C ASN A 81 10.26 2.16 -10.86
N ASP A 82 10.27 2.55 -9.59
CA ASP A 82 10.72 3.89 -9.19
C ASP A 82 12.23 4.08 -9.37
N GLY A 83 12.74 5.24 -8.94
CA GLY A 83 14.16 5.56 -9.04
C GLY A 83 15.04 4.56 -8.29
N LEU A 84 14.69 4.21 -7.05
CA LEU A 84 15.46 3.29 -6.23
C LEU A 84 15.41 1.86 -6.77
N TRP A 85 14.26 1.42 -7.28
CA TRP A 85 14.10 0.09 -7.87
C TRP A 85 15.03 -0.13 -9.07
N LYS A 86 15.23 0.92 -9.87
CA LYS A 86 16.08 0.87 -11.07
C LYS A 86 17.57 0.97 -10.76
N GLN A 87 17.94 1.31 -9.53
CA GLN A 87 19.32 1.35 -9.10
C GLN A 87 19.73 -0.04 -8.60
N GLU A 88 20.57 -0.73 -9.36
CA GLU A 88 21.08 -2.06 -8.98
C GLU A 88 22.16 -1.97 -7.89
N THR A 89 22.85 -0.84 -7.82
CA THR A 89 23.93 -0.58 -6.87
C THR A 89 23.76 0.81 -6.24
N LEU A 90 24.04 0.92 -4.96
CA LEU A 90 24.19 2.21 -4.27
C LEU A 90 25.63 2.68 -4.51
N GLU A 91 25.79 3.81 -5.18
CA GLU A 91 27.08 4.53 -5.23
C GLU A 91 27.31 5.36 -3.95
#